data_AF-A0A1V4WU73-F1
#
_entry.id   AF-A0A1V4WU73-F1
#
_cell.length_a   1.000
_cell.length_b   1.000
_cell.length_c   1.000
_cell.angle_alpha   90.00
_cell.angle_beta   90.00
_cell.angle_gamma   90.00
#
_symmetry.space_group_name_H-M   'P 1'
#
loop_
_entity.id
_entity.type
_entity.pdbx_description
1 polymer ?
#
loop_
_entity_poly.entity_id
_entity_poly.type
_entity_poly.pdbx_seq_one_letter_code
_entity_poly.pdbx_strand_id
1 'polypeptide(L)'
;MRAYLDIETDRRGNICVVGLLVENNGFLQWYGDAISPETIERELSNVKTIVTFNGDLFDLPQMKKCLNIDLQSNFVSRDLFKDKKKLGIKGGLKQLEKMFGIERKTEGVNGYQAMWLWEKYKKHGNREALHLLLEYNKEDVVNLTRLEEIIDELGGGAL
;
A
#
# COMPACT_ATOMS: atom_id res chain seq x y z
N MET A 1 0.29 -17.78 -2.01
CA MET A 1 0.86 -16.72 -1.18
C MET A 1 0.20 -15.41 -1.55
N ARG A 2 0.01 -14.56 -0.56
CA ARG A 2 -0.46 -13.18 -0.71
C ARG A 2 0.73 -12.23 -0.72
N ALA A 3 0.54 -11.09 -1.38
CA ALA A 3 1.35 -9.92 -1.14
C ALA A 3 0.45 -8.72 -0.88
N TYR A 4 0.90 -7.82 -0.01
CA TYR A 4 0.23 -6.58 0.35
C TYR A 4 1.00 -5.43 -0.27
N LEU A 5 0.31 -4.53 -0.95
CA LEU A 5 0.92 -3.49 -1.78
C LEU A 5 0.27 -2.14 -1.52
N ASP A 6 1.10 -1.11 -1.43
CA ASP A 6 0.73 0.29 -1.43
C ASP A 6 1.85 1.11 -2.12
N ILE A 7 1.45 2.16 -2.84
CA ILE A 7 2.38 3.06 -3.52
C ILE A 7 2.19 4.52 -3.10
N GLU A 8 3.26 5.29 -3.20
CA GLU A 8 3.21 6.75 -3.11
C GLU A 8 3.53 7.38 -4.46
N THR A 9 2.87 8.50 -4.76
CA THR A 9 3.12 9.25 -5.99
C THR A 9 3.60 10.67 -5.72
N ASP A 10 4.45 11.19 -6.61
CA ASP A 10 4.80 12.60 -6.65
C ASP A 10 3.65 13.47 -7.21
N ARG A 11 3.85 14.80 -7.22
CA ARG A 11 2.84 15.75 -7.75
C ARG A 11 2.54 15.60 -9.23
N ARG A 12 3.38 14.89 -9.99
CA ARG A 12 3.20 14.61 -11.42
C ARG A 12 2.51 13.27 -11.65
N GLY A 13 2.25 12.53 -10.56
CA GLY A 13 1.65 11.19 -10.61
C GLY A 13 2.64 10.10 -11.00
N ASN A 14 3.95 10.32 -10.84
CA ASN A 14 4.94 9.24 -10.93
C ASN A 14 5.03 8.52 -9.60
N ILE A 15 5.22 7.20 -9.62
CA ILE A 15 5.48 6.42 -8.42
C ILE A 15 6.84 6.83 -7.84
N CYS A 16 6.86 7.21 -6.56
CA CYS A 16 8.07 7.57 -5.83
C CYS A 16 8.44 6.62 -4.70
N VAL A 17 7.48 5.84 -4.19
CA VAL A 17 7.70 4.75 -3.23
C VAL A 17 6.81 3.57 -3.63
N VAL A 18 7.36 2.36 -3.51
CA VAL A 18 6.62 1.09 -3.58
C VAL A 18 6.90 0.34 -2.29
N GLY A 19 5.87 0.04 -1.52
CA GLY A 19 5.94 -0.85 -0.38
C GLY A 19 5.28 -2.18 -0.70
N LEU A 20 5.94 -3.28 -0.33
CA LEU A 20 5.47 -4.63 -0.62
C LEU A 20 5.74 -5.56 0.57
N LEU A 21 4.72 -6.22 1.08
CA LEU A 21 4.88 -7.29 2.06
C LEU A 21 4.47 -8.61 1.41
N VAL A 22 5.40 -9.53 1.23
CA VAL A 22 5.14 -10.84 0.64
C VAL A 22 5.12 -11.88 1.76
N GLU A 23 4.07 -12.70 1.82
CA GLU A 23 4.00 -13.82 2.75
C GLU A 23 5.26 -14.69 2.66
N ASN A 24 5.89 -14.98 3.80
CA ASN A 24 7.16 -15.73 3.95
C ASN A 24 8.44 -15.02 3.48
N ASN A 25 8.37 -13.89 2.76
CA ASN A 25 9.56 -13.12 2.34
C ASN A 25 9.72 -11.81 3.13
N GLY A 26 8.66 -11.33 3.80
CA GLY A 26 8.70 -10.14 4.64
C GLY A 26 8.47 -8.83 3.87
N PHE A 27 8.70 -7.72 4.57
CA PHE A 27 8.48 -6.37 4.05
C PHE A 27 9.67 -5.86 3.24
N LEU A 28 9.38 -5.33 2.08
CA LEU A 28 10.30 -4.75 1.10
C LEU A 28 9.80 -3.35 0.73
N GLN A 29 10.74 -2.45 0.48
CA GLN A 29 10.40 -1.07 0.11
C GLN A 29 11.46 -0.49 -0.82
N TRP A 30 11.01 0.13 -1.89
CA TRP A 30 11.85 0.82 -2.86
C TRP A 30 11.37 2.26 -3.05
N TYR A 31 12.29 3.18 -3.29
CA TYR A 31 11.96 4.58 -3.53
C TYR A 31 12.90 5.22 -4.56
N GLY A 32 12.39 6.20 -5.31
CA GLY A 32 13.14 6.88 -6.36
C GLY A 32 13.76 5.90 -7.36
N ASP A 33 15.05 6.08 -7.65
CA ASP A 33 15.77 5.32 -8.68
C ASP A 33 15.99 3.84 -8.30
N ALA A 34 15.70 3.45 -7.06
CA ALA A 34 15.76 2.05 -6.62
C ALA A 34 14.52 1.23 -7.03
N ILE A 35 13.46 1.87 -7.54
CA ILE A 35 12.26 1.19 -8.01
C ILE A 35 12.57 0.56 -9.37
N SER A 36 12.59 -0.77 -9.41
CA SER A 36 12.82 -1.56 -10.63
C SER A 36 11.66 -2.53 -10.86
N PRO A 37 11.02 -2.51 -12.05
CA PRO A 37 10.00 -3.48 -12.41
C PRO A 37 10.48 -4.92 -12.22
N GLU A 38 11.70 -5.23 -12.66
CA GLU A 38 12.29 -6.57 -12.62
C GLU A 38 12.45 -7.07 -11.18
N THR A 39 12.83 -6.19 -10.25
CA THR A 39 12.92 -6.55 -8.84
C THR A 39 11.55 -6.85 -8.26
N ILE A 40 10.55 -6.02 -8.54
CA ILE A 40 9.19 -6.18 -8.02
C ILE A 40 8.56 -7.47 -8.56
N GLU A 41 8.67 -7.72 -9.87
CA GLU A 41 8.13 -8.94 -10.50
C GLU A 41 8.78 -10.21 -9.95
N ARG A 42 10.09 -10.18 -9.66
CA ARG A 42 10.79 -11.32 -9.05
C ARG A 42 10.22 -11.65 -7.67
N GLU A 43 9.99 -10.64 -6.83
CA GLU A 43 9.42 -10.86 -5.49
C GLU A 43 7.97 -11.35 -5.54
N LEU A 44 7.25 -11.04 -6.62
CA LEU A 44 5.88 -11.49 -6.86
C LEU A 44 5.78 -12.86 -7.55
N SER A 45 6.88 -13.49 -7.93
CA SER A 45 6.90 -14.72 -8.76
C SER A 45 6.05 -15.89 -8.24
N ASN A 46 5.89 -16.03 -6.92
CA ASN A 46 5.08 -17.09 -6.28
C ASN A 46 3.77 -16.57 -5.65
N VAL A 47 3.46 -15.29 -5.85
CA VAL A 47 2.27 -14.64 -5.32
C VAL A 47 1.08 -14.98 -6.22
N LYS A 48 -0.07 -15.27 -5.60
CA LYS A 48 -1.34 -15.52 -6.30
C LYS A 48 -2.33 -14.38 -6.12
N THR A 49 -2.26 -13.71 -4.98
CA THR A 49 -3.21 -12.67 -4.58
C THR A 49 -2.47 -11.41 -4.18
N ILE A 50 -2.86 -10.28 -4.76
CA ILE A 50 -2.41 -8.95 -4.34
C ILE A 50 -3.52 -8.33 -3.51
N VAL A 51 -3.20 -7.98 -2.27
CA VAL A 51 -4.09 -7.31 -1.33
C VAL A 51 -3.73 -5.83 -1.29
N THR A 52 -4.73 -4.97 -1.45
CA THR A 52 -4.57 -3.50 -1.42
C THR A 52 -5.72 -2.84 -0.66
N PHE A 53 -5.61 -1.54 -0.41
CA PHE A 53 -6.74 -0.71 0.03
C PHE A 53 -7.06 0.34 -1.03
N ASN A 54 -8.16 0.16 -1.76
CA ASN A 54 -8.57 0.98 -2.91
C ASN A 54 -7.57 0.92 -4.09
N GLY A 55 -6.70 -0.09 -4.14
CA GLY A 55 -5.65 -0.21 -5.15
C GLY A 55 -6.15 -0.61 -6.52
N ASP A 56 -7.33 -1.23 -6.63
CA ASP A 56 -7.94 -1.52 -7.94
C ASP A 56 -8.23 -0.27 -8.76
N LEU A 57 -8.44 0.87 -8.09
CA LEU A 57 -8.76 2.15 -8.71
C LEU A 57 -7.56 3.10 -8.79
N PHE A 58 -6.45 2.80 -8.12
CA PHE A 58 -5.31 3.69 -8.03
C PHE A 58 -3.97 2.97 -8.20
N ASP A 59 -3.57 2.16 -7.22
CA ASP A 59 -2.25 1.52 -7.16
C ASP A 59 -1.96 0.64 -8.37
N LEU A 60 -2.84 -0.32 -8.68
CA LEU A 60 -2.59 -1.27 -9.77
C LEU A 60 -2.60 -0.58 -11.15
N PRO A 61 -3.53 0.34 -11.46
CA PRO A 61 -3.43 1.17 -12.66
C PRO A 61 -2.13 1.99 -12.75
N GLN A 62 -1.64 2.53 -11.63
CA GLN A 62 -0.38 3.29 -11.60
C GLN A 62 0.84 2.39 -11.81
N MET A 63 0.87 1.20 -11.21
CA MET A 63 1.93 0.21 -11.46
C MET A 63 2.03 -0.13 -12.95
N LYS A 64 0.88 -0.34 -13.62
CA LYS A 64 0.84 -0.56 -15.06
C LYS A 64 1.31 0.66 -15.85
N LYS A 65 0.83 1.86 -15.50
CA LYS A 65 1.15 3.10 -16.22
C LYS A 65 2.62 3.50 -16.08
N CYS A 66 3.18 3.44 -14.87
CA CYS A 66 4.50 3.97 -14.55
C CYS A 66 5.62 2.93 -14.70
N LEU A 67 5.32 1.65 -14.44
CA LEU A 67 6.32 0.57 -14.39
C LEU A 67 6.06 -0.54 -15.40
N ASN A 68 4.97 -0.47 -16.18
CA ASN A 68 4.54 -1.53 -17.11
C ASN A 68 4.30 -2.90 -16.43
N ILE A 69 4.00 -2.90 -15.12
CA ILE A 69 3.65 -4.12 -14.38
C ILE A 69 2.13 -4.25 -14.35
N ASP A 70 1.57 -5.20 -15.10
CA ASP A 70 0.13 -5.46 -15.12
C ASP A 70 -0.29 -6.43 -14.01
N LEU A 71 -0.52 -5.91 -12.81
CA LEU A 71 -0.92 -6.73 -11.67
C LEU A 71 -2.36 -7.24 -11.76
N GLN A 72 -3.25 -6.54 -12.47
CA GLN A 72 -4.68 -6.92 -12.55
C GLN A 72 -4.90 -8.11 -13.48
N SER A 73 -4.09 -8.25 -14.52
CA SER A 73 -4.20 -9.37 -15.46
C SER A 73 -3.50 -10.65 -14.97
N ASN A 74 -2.49 -10.51 -14.11
CA ASN A 74 -1.60 -11.60 -13.71
C ASN A 74 -1.88 -12.18 -12.32
N PHE A 75 -2.64 -11.47 -11.47
CA PHE A 75 -2.90 -11.87 -10.09
C PHE A 75 -4.38 -11.75 -9.75
N VAL A 76 -4.83 -12.50 -8.73
CA VAL A 76 -6.12 -12.25 -8.09
C VAL A 76 -5.99 -10.96 -7.29
N SER A 77 -6.79 -9.94 -7.62
CA SER A 77 -6.86 -8.74 -6.80
C SER A 77 -7.85 -8.91 -5.66
N ARG A 78 -7.44 -8.56 -4.44
CA ARG A 78 -8.29 -8.39 -3.28
C ARG A 78 -8.19 -6.95 -2.77
N ASP A 79 -9.27 -6.20 -2.89
CA ASP A 79 -9.32 -4.81 -2.46
C ASP A 79 -10.17 -4.67 -1.18
N LEU A 80 -9.49 -4.38 -0.06
CA LEU A 80 -10.13 -4.24 1.26
C LEU A 80 -11.10 -3.05 1.33
N PHE A 81 -10.96 -2.05 0.45
CA PHE A 81 -11.93 -0.97 0.35
C PHE A 81 -13.26 -1.44 -0.24
N LYS A 82 -13.24 -2.44 -1.14
CA LYS A 82 -14.46 -3.08 -1.64
C LYS A 82 -15.05 -4.02 -0.60
N ASP A 83 -14.21 -4.78 0.11
CA ASP A 83 -14.68 -5.71 1.13
C ASP A 83 -15.36 -4.97 2.30
N LYS A 84 -14.75 -3.91 2.84
CA LYS A 84 -15.40 -3.10 3.90
C LYS A 84 -16.73 -2.49 3.44
N LYS A 85 -16.86 -2.15 2.15
CA LYS A 85 -18.09 -1.58 1.58
C LYS A 85 -19.23 -2.59 1.59
N LYS A 86 -18.96 -3.87 1.31
CA LYS A 86 -19.94 -4.96 1.41
C LYS A 86 -20.47 -5.11 2.85
N LEU A 87 -19.62 -4.84 3.84
CA LEU A 87 -19.97 -4.86 5.26
C LEU A 87 -20.60 -3.55 5.77
N GLY A 88 -20.81 -2.54 4.92
CA GLY A 88 -21.37 -1.25 5.34
C GLY A 88 -20.41 -0.36 6.14
N ILE A 89 -19.12 -0.71 6.22
CA ILE A 89 -18.12 0.03 7.01
C ILE A 89 -17.64 1.27 6.26
N LYS A 90 -17.76 2.42 6.92
CA LYS A 90 -17.38 3.74 6.38
C LYS A 90 -15.96 4.12 6.81
N GLY A 91 -15.34 4.96 5.99
CA GLY A 91 -14.01 5.53 6.23
C GLY A 91 -12.91 4.97 5.33
N GLY A 92 -11.77 5.67 5.30
CA GLY A 92 -10.53 5.25 4.63
C GLY A 92 -9.62 4.42 5.54
N LEU A 93 -8.50 3.94 5.01
CA LEU A 93 -7.57 3.01 5.68
C LEU A 93 -7.26 3.42 7.14
N LYS A 94 -6.74 4.63 7.34
CA LYS A 94 -6.43 5.21 8.65
C LYS A 94 -7.58 5.27 9.63
N GLN A 95 -8.77 5.58 9.11
CA GLN A 95 -9.95 5.65 9.96
C GLN A 95 -10.37 4.26 10.43
N LEU A 96 -10.22 3.24 9.58
CA LEU A 96 -10.47 1.84 9.93
C LEU A 96 -9.42 1.32 10.90
N GLU A 97 -8.14 1.55 10.64
CA GLU A 97 -7.06 1.18 11.56
C GLU A 97 -7.30 1.75 12.96
N LYS A 98 -7.58 3.06 13.05
CA LYS A 98 -7.93 3.72 14.32
C LYS A 98 -9.17 3.12 14.97
N MET A 99 -10.21 2.84 14.19
CA MET A 99 -11.45 2.20 14.66
C MET A 99 -11.20 0.81 15.25
N PHE A 100 -10.24 0.08 14.69
CA PHE A 100 -9.90 -1.28 15.07
C PHE A 100 -8.67 -1.39 15.98
N GLY A 101 -8.14 -0.27 16.48
CA GLY A 101 -7.01 -0.25 17.41
C GLY A 101 -5.67 -0.64 16.78
N ILE A 102 -5.51 -0.49 15.46
CA ILE A 102 -4.23 -0.64 14.76
C ILE A 102 -3.46 0.68 14.90
N GLU A 103 -2.39 0.67 15.69
CA GLU A 103 -1.61 1.87 15.99
C GLU A 103 -0.72 2.31 14.82
N ARG A 104 -0.49 3.62 14.72
CA ARG A 104 0.42 4.25 13.76
C ARG A 104 1.38 5.19 14.48
N LYS A 105 2.67 5.10 14.13
CA LYS A 105 3.67 6.13 14.46
C LYS A 105 3.49 7.37 13.59
N THR A 106 2.88 7.22 12.42
CA THR A 106 2.62 8.33 11.48
C THR A 106 1.23 8.95 11.63
N GLU A 107 0.61 8.85 12.82
CA GLU A 107 -0.69 9.46 13.11
C GLU A 107 -0.70 10.94 12.71
N GLY A 108 -1.71 11.35 11.95
CA GLY A 108 -1.85 12.71 11.44
C GLY A 108 -1.12 12.99 10.12
N VAL A 109 -0.38 12.04 9.55
CA VAL A 109 0.10 12.09 8.16
C VAL A 109 -1.01 11.59 7.22
N ASN A 110 -1.30 12.31 6.14
CA ASN A 110 -2.23 11.96 5.07
C ASN A 110 -1.54 11.90 3.70
N GLY A 111 -2.22 11.42 2.65
CA GLY A 111 -1.62 11.30 1.31
C GLY A 111 -1.13 12.63 0.72
N TYR A 112 -1.77 13.75 1.06
CA TYR A 112 -1.28 15.07 0.66
C TYR A 112 0.04 15.43 1.35
N GLN A 113 0.17 15.11 2.64
CA GLN A 113 1.43 15.28 3.37
C GLN A 113 2.51 14.34 2.86
N ALA A 114 2.19 13.08 2.55
CA ALA A 114 3.13 12.11 1.97
C ALA A 114 3.78 12.65 0.68
N MET A 115 2.95 13.17 -0.24
CA MET A 115 3.42 13.84 -1.44
C MET A 115 4.31 15.06 -1.13
N TRP A 116 4.00 15.83 -0.09
CA TRP A 116 4.82 16.96 0.36
C TRP A 116 6.16 16.53 0.98
N LEU A 117 6.19 15.41 1.72
CA LEU A 117 7.41 14.84 2.28
C LEU A 117 8.37 14.42 1.17
N TRP A 118 7.86 13.79 0.12
CA TRP A 118 8.64 13.45 -1.07
C TRP A 118 9.26 14.70 -1.72
N GLU A 119 8.47 15.75 -1.93
CA GLU A 119 8.95 17.00 -2.52
C GLU A 119 10.05 17.65 -1.66
N LYS A 120 9.90 17.64 -0.34
CA LYS A 120 10.89 18.19 0.59
C LYS A 120 12.20 17.41 0.52
N TYR A 121 12.13 16.07 0.42
CA TYR A 121 13.29 15.23 0.18
C TYR A 121 13.95 15.55 -1.17
N LYS A 122 13.19 15.54 -2.27
CA LYS A 122 13.74 15.74 -3.62
C LYS A 122 14.36 17.11 -3.84
N LYS A 123 13.78 18.18 -3.27
CA LYS A 123 14.27 19.55 -3.46
C LYS A 123 15.39 19.95 -2.52
N HIS A 124 15.36 19.44 -1.29
CA HIS A 124 16.23 19.93 -0.21
C HIS A 124 17.11 18.84 0.41
N GLY A 125 17.07 17.61 -0.10
CA GLY A 125 17.78 16.47 0.49
C GLY A 125 17.31 16.14 1.90
N ASN A 126 16.09 16.53 2.29
CA ASN A 126 15.61 16.38 3.66
C ASN A 126 15.36 14.90 4.00
N ARG A 127 16.30 14.29 4.72
CA ARG A 127 16.26 12.86 5.08
C ARG A 127 15.18 12.51 6.10
N GLU A 128 14.87 13.40 7.03
CA GLU A 128 13.80 13.19 8.01
C GLU A 128 12.43 13.07 7.33
N ALA A 129 12.18 13.92 6.31
CA ALA A 129 10.96 13.86 5.53
C ALA A 129 10.85 12.54 4.76
N LEU A 130 11.96 12.07 4.17
CA LEU A 130 12.01 10.76 3.55
C LEU A 130 11.73 9.65 4.57
N HIS A 131 12.37 9.67 5.75
CA HIS A 131 12.14 8.65 6.77
C HIS A 131 10.67 8.61 7.22
N LEU A 132 10.04 9.77 7.41
CA LEU A 132 8.62 9.82 7.76
C LEU A 132 7.73 9.29 6.62
N LEU A 133 8.05 9.59 5.36
CA LEU A 133 7.32 9.06 4.20
C LEU A 133 7.46 7.54 4.10
N LEU A 134 8.66 7.01 4.33
CA LEU A 134 8.92 5.58 4.25
C LEU A 134 8.25 4.81 5.39
N GLU A 135 8.23 5.35 6.62
CA GLU A 135 7.45 4.76 7.72
C GLU A 135 5.94 4.82 7.43
N TYR A 136 5.48 5.92 6.83
CA TYR A 136 4.09 6.11 6.45
C TYR A 136 3.60 5.03 5.46
N ASN A 137 4.31 4.86 4.34
CA ASN A 137 4.02 3.82 3.36
C ASN A 137 4.19 2.40 3.93
N LYS A 138 5.20 2.18 4.80
CA LYS A 138 5.36 0.88 5.47
C LYS A 138 4.13 0.51 6.30
N GLU A 139 3.59 1.46 7.07
CA GLU A 139 2.36 1.23 7.83
C GLU A 139 1.17 0.98 6.90
N ASP A 140 1.04 1.71 5.78
CA ASP A 140 -0.04 1.48 4.80
C ASP A 140 0.02 0.08 4.16
N VAL A 141 1.18 -0.58 4.14
CA VAL A 141 1.33 -1.97 3.67
C VAL A 141 1.14 -2.99 4.77
N VAL A 142 1.93 -2.87 5.85
CA VAL A 142 2.01 -3.90 6.90
C VAL A 142 0.67 -4.04 7.60
N ASN A 143 -0.04 -2.92 7.82
CA ASN A 143 -1.32 -2.93 8.52
C ASN A 143 -2.44 -3.59 7.70
N LEU A 144 -2.28 -3.75 6.39
CA LEU A 144 -3.28 -4.46 5.56
C LEU A 144 -3.44 -5.92 5.99
N THR A 145 -2.39 -6.55 6.52
CA THR A 145 -2.47 -7.93 7.06
C THR A 145 -3.51 -8.01 8.18
N ARG A 146 -3.35 -7.15 9.19
CA ARG A 146 -4.24 -7.11 10.34
C ARG A 146 -5.64 -6.63 9.95
N LEU A 147 -5.73 -5.68 9.02
CA LEU A 147 -7.03 -5.19 8.55
C LEU A 147 -7.78 -6.26 7.75
N GLU A 148 -7.09 -7.05 6.92
CA GLU A 148 -7.68 -8.17 6.18
C GLU A 148 -8.28 -9.20 7.16
N GLU A 149 -7.53 -9.62 8.19
CA GLU A 149 -8.01 -10.55 9.23
C GLU A 149 -9.31 -10.06 9.88
N ILE A 150 -9.35 -8.79 10.29
CA ILE A 150 -10.52 -8.20 10.95
C ILE A 150 -11.72 -8.15 10.01
N ILE A 151 -11.51 -7.78 8.74
CA ILE A 151 -12.57 -7.76 7.72
C ILE A 151 -13.12 -9.18 7.49
N ASP A 152 -12.24 -10.19 7.46
CA ASP A 152 -12.63 -11.59 7.30
C ASP A 152 -13.44 -12.11 8.50
N GLU A 153 -13.03 -11.79 9.73
CA GLU A 153 -13.79 -12.14 10.95
C GLU A 153 -15.19 -11.50 10.95
N LEU A 154 -15.29 -10.23 10.56
CA LEU A 154 -16.56 -9.52 10.47
C LEU A 154 -17.47 -10.07 9.36
N GLY A 155 -16.89 -10.54 8.25
CA GLY A 155 -17.64 -11.17 7.16
C GLY A 155 -18.02 -12.62 7.44
N GLY A 156 -17.21 -13.34 8.21
CA GLY A 156 -17.43 -14.74 8.61
C GLY A 156 -18.39 -14.93 9.78
N GLY A 157 -18.68 -13.87 10.54
CA GLY A 157 -19.66 -13.85 11.63
C GLY A 157 -21.14 -13.93 11.19
N ALA A 158 -21.40 -14.13 9.89
CA ALA A 158 -22.71 -14.42 9.32
C ALA A 158 -22.78 -15.88 8.86
N LEU A 159 -22.80 -16.82 9.82
CA LEU A 159 -23.25 -18.20 9.64
C LEU A 159 -24.28 -18.54 10.72
#